data_AF-A0A1G1J6F5-F1
#
_entry.id   AF-A0A1G1J6F5-F1
#
_cell.length_a   1.000
_cell.length_b   1.000
_cell.length_c   1.000
_cell.angle_alpha   90.00
_cell.angle_beta   90.00
_cell.angle_gamma   90.00
#
_symmetry.space_group_name_H-M   'P 1'
#
loop_
_entity.id
_entity.type
_entity.pdbx_description
1 polymer ?
#
loop_
_entity_poly.entity_id
_entity_poly.type
_entity_poly.pdbx_seq_one_letter_code
_entity_poly.pdbx_strand_id
1 'polypeptide(L)'
;MSILACDYPCFEIIVVDDNSSDGSASIAAGLPCVLVRLGTQLGPGAARNEGARCAIGEILAFTDADCEVSRDWLRKLTNAFKQDDVGGVTGGYAGMLNKDLLAVFQFYDTSFRQRNMPQNINACIASNFACRKVLFEEIGGFLPQYRGEDTQFGFALSERAKILWDRSNGVFHHFRKQVIPYFMNQISWAEAVVKIFLTDSSAIGKQCTWRNHEIITHLFLTILIWACLIEAAWYPALYGALFVFTFIYALVNINFIIFVAREECIFISLKIFPFLLVRNTAWLFGIAKAILAYVVQPRLTTGRKREATRSSS
;
A
#
# COMPACT_ATOMS: atom_id res chain seq x y z
N MET A 1 5.20 21.30 -5.24
CA MET A 1 3.92 20.77 -4.75
C MET A 1 2.91 20.78 -5.89
N SER A 2 2.76 19.67 -6.61
CA SER A 2 1.87 19.55 -7.79
C SER A 2 0.40 19.85 -7.48
N ILE A 3 -0.03 19.69 -6.23
CA ILE A 3 -1.38 20.02 -5.75
C ILE A 3 -1.75 21.49 -5.99
N LEU A 4 -0.78 22.42 -5.89
CA LEU A 4 -1.02 23.85 -6.17
C LEU A 4 -1.39 24.13 -7.62
N ALA A 5 -1.04 23.22 -8.53
CA ALA A 5 -1.39 23.32 -9.94
C ALA A 5 -2.75 22.69 -10.27
N CYS A 6 -3.46 22.11 -9.29
CA CYS A 6 -4.77 21.52 -9.52
C CYS A 6 -5.79 22.58 -9.97
N ASP A 7 -6.61 22.23 -10.94
CA ASP A 7 -7.60 23.12 -11.57
C ASP A 7 -9.00 23.04 -10.93
N TYR A 8 -9.04 22.80 -9.62
CA TYR A 8 -10.27 22.73 -8.85
C TYR A 8 -10.58 24.08 -8.18
N PRO A 9 -11.81 24.61 -8.27
CA PRO A 9 -12.09 26.00 -7.93
C PRO A 9 -12.00 26.34 -6.44
N CYS A 10 -12.24 25.37 -5.55
CA CYS A 10 -12.25 25.60 -4.11
C CYS A 10 -11.73 24.37 -3.36
N PHE A 11 -10.52 24.49 -2.80
CA PHE A 11 -9.93 23.48 -1.94
C PHE A 11 -8.94 24.15 -0.99
N GLU A 12 -8.67 23.50 0.13
CA GLU A 12 -7.60 23.85 1.04
C GLU A 12 -6.50 22.79 0.98
N ILE A 13 -5.30 23.15 1.44
CA ILE A 13 -4.16 22.25 1.51
C ILE A 13 -3.70 22.20 2.95
N ILE A 14 -3.61 21.00 3.50
CA ILE A 14 -3.08 20.77 4.84
C ILE A 14 -1.87 19.87 4.71
N VAL A 15 -0.71 20.38 5.15
CA VAL A 15 0.53 19.62 5.23
C VAL A 15 0.74 19.24 6.68
N VAL A 16 0.88 17.95 6.96
CA VAL A 16 1.18 17.45 8.30
C VAL A 16 2.62 16.97 8.32
N ASP A 17 3.46 17.65 9.11
CA ASP A 17 4.84 17.28 9.37
C ASP A 17 4.92 16.37 10.59
N ASP A 18 5.25 15.10 10.38
CA ASP A 18 5.41 14.07 11.43
C ASP A 18 6.78 14.16 12.13
N ASN A 19 7.13 15.39 12.54
CA ASN A 19 8.38 15.75 13.20
C ASN A 19 9.65 15.52 12.34
N SER A 20 9.67 16.01 11.09
CA SER A 20 10.82 15.88 10.21
C SER A 20 12.01 16.76 10.65
N SER A 21 13.23 16.25 10.44
CA SER A 21 14.49 16.92 10.77
C SER A 21 15.26 17.49 9.57
N ASP A 22 14.78 17.27 8.35
CA ASP A 22 15.46 17.55 7.08
C ASP A 22 15.06 18.89 6.44
N GLY A 23 14.39 19.76 7.18
CA GLY A 23 13.92 21.06 6.69
C GLY A 23 12.60 21.03 5.92
N SER A 24 11.96 19.85 5.76
CA SER A 24 10.66 19.71 5.08
C SER A 24 9.59 20.68 5.58
N ALA A 25 9.48 20.87 6.89
CA ALA A 25 8.50 21.78 7.45
C ALA A 25 8.79 23.26 7.16
N SER A 26 10.06 23.65 7.13
CA SER A 26 10.45 25.02 6.77
C SER A 26 10.08 25.33 5.33
N ILE A 27 10.23 24.35 4.43
CA ILE A 27 9.78 24.46 3.04
C ILE A 27 8.25 24.57 2.99
N ALA A 28 7.53 23.70 3.71
CA ALA A 28 6.07 23.71 3.73
C ALA A 28 5.49 25.02 4.28
N ALA A 29 6.13 25.63 5.28
CA ALA A 29 5.70 26.92 5.85
C ALA A 29 5.75 28.08 4.85
N GLY A 30 6.54 27.96 3.78
CA GLY A 30 6.62 28.95 2.69
C GLY A 30 5.57 28.75 1.59
N LEU A 31 4.74 27.71 1.67
CA LEU A 31 3.72 27.40 0.68
C LEU A 31 2.33 27.87 1.14
N PRO A 32 1.39 28.11 0.22
CA PRO A 32 0.01 28.47 0.58
C PRO A 32 -0.77 27.23 1.03
N CYS A 33 -0.44 26.77 2.24
CA CYS A 33 -1.08 25.63 2.91
C CYS A 33 -1.13 25.87 4.43
N VAL A 34 -2.01 25.13 5.11
CA VAL A 34 -1.98 25.01 6.57
C VAL A 34 -0.94 23.96 6.95
N LEU A 35 0.09 24.37 7.69
CA LEU A 35 1.10 23.45 8.22
C LEU A 35 0.74 23.03 9.64
N VAL A 36 0.60 21.74 9.88
CA VAL A 36 0.44 21.12 11.19
C VAL A 36 1.73 20.38 11.52
N ARG A 37 2.41 20.73 12.62
CA ARG A 37 3.62 20.02 13.07
C ARG A 37 3.31 19.18 14.29
N LEU A 38 3.67 17.90 14.22
CA LEU A 38 3.56 16.98 15.35
C LEU A 38 4.80 17.09 16.25
N GLY A 39 4.60 16.98 17.57
CA GLY A 39 5.68 17.09 18.55
C GLY A 39 6.61 15.86 18.60
N THR A 40 6.13 14.72 18.11
CA THR A 40 6.88 13.47 17.99
C THR A 40 6.46 12.75 16.72
N GLN A 41 7.26 11.77 16.30
CA GLN A 41 6.93 10.94 15.14
C GLN A 41 5.88 9.88 15.54
N LEU A 42 4.67 10.01 15.00
CA LEU A 42 3.51 9.15 15.27
C LEU A 42 3.16 8.22 14.11
N GLY A 43 3.72 8.46 12.93
CA GLY A 43 3.48 7.67 11.72
C GLY A 43 2.34 8.22 10.84
N PRO A 44 2.20 7.66 9.63
CA PRO A 44 1.37 8.24 8.58
C PRO A 44 -0.12 8.27 8.90
N GLY A 45 -0.67 7.23 9.57
CA GLY A 45 -2.07 7.20 9.97
C GLY A 45 -2.43 8.33 10.95
N ALA A 46 -1.63 8.48 12.01
CA ALA A 46 -1.82 9.54 13.00
C ALA A 46 -1.67 10.95 12.39
N ALA A 47 -0.67 11.13 11.53
CA ALA A 47 -0.49 12.39 10.81
C ALA A 47 -1.69 12.73 9.92
N ARG A 48 -2.20 11.77 9.14
CA ARG A 48 -3.40 11.98 8.32
C ARG A 48 -4.65 12.29 9.16
N ASN A 49 -4.78 11.68 10.35
CA ASN A 49 -5.89 11.98 11.26
C ASN A 49 -5.84 13.43 11.77
N GLU A 50 -4.66 13.93 12.17
CA GLU A 50 -4.53 15.33 12.58
C GLU A 50 -4.83 16.29 11.43
N GLY A 51 -4.40 15.97 10.22
CA GLY A 51 -4.76 16.73 9.02
C GLY A 51 -6.27 16.75 8.78
N ALA A 52 -6.92 15.58 8.85
CA ALA A 52 -8.37 15.46 8.70
C ALA A 52 -9.16 16.23 9.76
N ARG A 53 -8.65 16.29 11.00
CA ARG A 53 -9.26 17.06 12.10
C ARG A 53 -9.19 18.56 11.86
N CYS A 54 -8.13 19.04 11.22
CA CYS A 54 -7.96 20.45 10.85
C CYS A 54 -8.73 20.84 9.58
N ALA A 55 -9.09 19.88 8.72
CA ALA A 55 -9.81 20.13 7.48
C ALA A 55 -11.22 20.67 7.74
N ILE A 56 -11.67 21.62 6.92
CA ILE A 56 -13.03 22.15 6.90
C ILE A 56 -13.85 21.64 5.72
N GLY A 57 -13.20 21.04 4.71
CA GLY A 57 -13.86 20.45 3.55
C GLY A 57 -14.75 19.23 3.87
N GLU A 58 -15.81 19.05 3.08
CA GLU A 58 -16.73 17.90 3.18
C GLU A 58 -16.12 16.60 2.65
N ILE A 59 -15.13 16.72 1.76
CA ILE A 59 -14.38 15.61 1.17
C ILE A 59 -12.93 15.76 1.59
N LEU A 60 -12.38 14.70 2.16
CA LEU A 60 -10.96 14.60 2.48
C LEU A 60 -10.27 13.91 1.31
N ALA A 61 -9.22 14.52 0.75
CA ALA A 61 -8.35 13.92 -0.26
C ALA A 61 -6.93 13.79 0.29
N PHE A 62 -6.38 12.58 0.23
CA PHE A 62 -5.08 12.21 0.76
C PHE A 62 -4.11 11.90 -0.37
N THR A 63 -2.88 12.37 -0.21
CA THR A 63 -1.73 11.97 -1.04
C THR A 63 -0.45 12.03 -0.21
N ASP A 64 0.56 11.27 -0.63
CA ASP A 64 1.84 11.19 0.07
C ASP A 64 2.83 12.23 -0.45
N ALA A 65 3.79 12.62 0.39
CA ALA A 65 4.79 13.64 0.04
C ALA A 65 5.75 13.21 -1.09
N ASP A 66 5.83 11.91 -1.37
CA ASP A 66 6.60 11.31 -2.47
C ASP A 66 5.73 11.04 -3.72
N CYS A 67 4.52 11.60 -3.77
CA CYS A 67 3.62 11.54 -4.91
C CYS A 67 3.45 12.90 -5.60
N GLU A 68 3.26 12.86 -6.92
CA GLU A 68 2.82 13.99 -7.73
C GLU A 68 1.46 13.70 -8.37
N VAL A 69 0.57 14.69 -8.31
CA VAL A 69 -0.81 14.59 -8.82
C VAL A 69 -0.95 15.31 -10.17
N SER A 70 -1.89 14.85 -11.01
CA SER A 70 -2.23 15.56 -12.24
C SER A 70 -3.03 16.84 -11.95
N ARG A 71 -3.03 17.79 -12.90
CA ARG A 71 -3.80 19.02 -12.81
C ARG A 71 -5.30 18.77 -12.55
N ASP A 72 -5.84 17.70 -13.10
CA ASP A 72 -7.26 17.32 -12.99
C ASP A 72 -7.60 16.37 -11.82
N TRP A 73 -6.62 16.06 -10.96
CA TRP A 73 -6.73 15.05 -9.90
C TRP A 73 -7.93 15.26 -8.96
N LEU A 74 -8.07 16.47 -8.39
CA LEU A 74 -9.19 16.79 -7.51
C LEU A 74 -10.55 16.72 -8.22
N ARG A 75 -10.63 17.16 -9.48
CA ARG A 75 -11.87 17.06 -10.27
C ARG A 75 -12.27 15.60 -10.49
N LYS A 76 -11.31 14.73 -10.80
CA LYS A 76 -11.57 13.30 -10.99
C LYS A 76 -12.05 12.63 -9.70
N LEU A 77 -11.36 12.85 -8.58
CA LEU A 77 -11.78 12.34 -7.27
C LEU A 77 -13.19 12.80 -6.89
N THR A 78 -13.45 14.11 -7.00
CA THR A 78 -14.72 14.71 -6.55
C THR A 78 -15.91 14.31 -7.43
N ASN A 79 -15.70 14.08 -8.73
CA ASN A 79 -16.78 13.73 -9.67
C ASN A 79 -17.52 12.43 -9.28
N ALA A 80 -16.83 11.48 -8.64
CA ALA A 80 -17.44 10.24 -8.20
C ALA A 80 -18.40 10.42 -6.99
N PHE A 81 -18.25 11.47 -6.19
CA PHE A 81 -19.14 11.78 -5.06
C PHE A 81 -20.48 12.41 -5.46
N LYS A 82 -20.71 12.61 -6.77
CA LYS A 82 -22.05 12.93 -7.31
C LYS A 82 -23.05 11.78 -7.14
N GLN A 83 -22.55 10.57 -6.87
CA GLN A 83 -23.36 9.42 -6.47
C GLN A 83 -23.42 9.39 -4.93
N ASP A 84 -24.63 9.37 -4.38
CA ASP A 84 -24.85 9.47 -2.94
C ASP A 84 -24.32 8.26 -2.15
N ASP A 85 -24.30 7.08 -2.79
CA ASP A 85 -23.84 5.82 -2.18
C ASP A 85 -22.31 5.62 -2.23
N VAL A 86 -21.59 6.58 -2.82
CA VAL A 86 -20.12 6.60 -2.85
C VAL A 86 -19.59 7.30 -1.61
N GLY A 87 -18.86 6.55 -0.80
CA GLY A 87 -18.20 7.05 0.41
C GLY A 87 -16.70 7.25 0.24
N GLY A 88 -16.08 6.59 -0.75
CA GLY A 88 -14.67 6.71 -1.06
C GLY A 88 -14.33 6.50 -2.54
N VAL A 89 -13.20 7.06 -2.96
CA VAL A 89 -12.68 6.97 -4.33
C VAL A 89 -11.17 6.83 -4.23
N THR A 90 -10.59 5.88 -4.95
CA THR A 90 -9.14 5.69 -5.02
C THR A 90 -8.72 5.37 -6.44
N GLY A 91 -7.45 5.58 -6.76
CA GLY A 91 -6.88 5.13 -8.02
C GLY A 91 -5.45 4.62 -7.85
N GLY A 92 -4.91 4.07 -8.93
CA GLY A 92 -3.58 3.46 -8.92
C GLY A 92 -2.43 4.45 -9.12
N TYR A 93 -1.30 3.91 -9.53
CA TYR A 93 -0.17 4.73 -9.99
C TYR A 93 -0.26 4.98 -11.49
N ALA A 94 -0.23 6.25 -11.88
CA ALA A 94 -0.18 6.67 -13.28
C ALA A 94 1.25 6.61 -13.84
N GLY A 95 2.27 6.70 -12.98
CA GLY A 95 3.66 6.64 -13.41
C GLY A 95 4.66 6.63 -12.26
N MET A 96 5.95 6.67 -12.61
CA MET A 96 7.07 6.76 -11.68
C MET A 96 7.85 8.06 -11.90
N LEU A 97 8.29 8.69 -10.81
CA LEU A 97 9.10 9.92 -10.85
C LEU A 97 10.61 9.64 -10.98
N ASN A 98 11.05 8.45 -10.60
CA ASN A 98 12.42 7.99 -10.73
C ASN A 98 12.50 6.66 -11.48
N LYS A 99 13.58 6.48 -12.25
CA LYS A 99 13.75 5.37 -13.23
C LYS A 99 14.80 4.34 -12.83
N ASP A 100 15.18 4.30 -11.55
CA ASP A 100 16.06 3.25 -11.02
C ASP A 100 15.44 1.87 -11.27
N LEU A 101 16.25 0.84 -11.51
CA LEU A 101 15.73 -0.49 -11.87
C LEU A 101 14.76 -1.06 -10.81
N LEU A 102 15.03 -0.80 -9.53
CA LEU A 102 14.14 -1.17 -8.43
C LEU A 102 12.85 -0.33 -8.39
N ALA A 103 12.89 0.93 -8.82
CA ALA A 103 11.71 1.78 -8.97
C ALA A 103 10.82 1.28 -10.10
N VAL A 104 11.42 0.94 -11.25
CA VAL A 104 10.75 0.30 -12.38
C VAL A 104 10.06 -0.99 -11.93
N PHE A 105 10.75 -1.83 -11.17
CA PHE A 105 10.15 -3.04 -10.59
C PHE A 105 8.93 -2.72 -9.72
N GLN A 106 9.06 -1.81 -8.75
CA GLN A 106 7.97 -1.46 -7.82
C GLN A 106 6.74 -0.92 -8.53
N PHE A 107 6.95 -0.06 -9.54
CA PHE A 107 5.87 0.46 -10.36
C PHE A 107 5.15 -0.67 -11.08
N TYR A 108 5.87 -1.47 -11.89
CA TYR A 108 5.24 -2.51 -12.68
C TYR A 108 4.62 -3.63 -11.84
N ASP A 109 5.23 -4.01 -10.71
CA ASP A 109 4.65 -4.97 -9.78
C ASP A 109 3.30 -4.46 -9.21
N THR A 110 3.24 -3.17 -8.90
CA THR A 110 2.00 -2.55 -8.40
C THR A 110 0.96 -2.40 -9.50
N SER A 111 1.34 -1.88 -10.67
CA SER A 111 0.48 -1.75 -11.85
C SER A 111 -0.06 -3.11 -12.29
N PHE A 112 0.77 -4.15 -12.28
CA PHE A 112 0.34 -5.51 -12.59
C PHE A 112 -0.75 -5.96 -11.61
N ARG A 113 -0.55 -5.80 -10.31
CA ARG A 113 -1.57 -6.17 -9.31
C ARG A 113 -2.87 -5.38 -9.48
N GLN A 114 -2.78 -4.10 -9.81
CA GLN A 114 -3.90 -3.17 -9.94
C GLN A 114 -4.66 -3.24 -11.29
N ARG A 115 -4.09 -3.85 -12.34
CA ARG A 115 -4.63 -3.83 -13.71
C ARG A 115 -6.07 -4.36 -13.85
N ASN A 116 -6.46 -5.29 -12.98
CA ASN A 116 -7.76 -5.95 -13.00
C ASN A 116 -8.61 -5.58 -11.78
N MET A 117 -8.31 -4.46 -11.11
CA MET A 117 -9.16 -4.02 -9.99
C MET A 117 -10.59 -3.78 -10.50
N PRO A 118 -11.60 -4.36 -9.83
CA PRO A 118 -12.99 -4.09 -10.15
C PRO A 118 -13.34 -2.65 -9.79
N GLN A 119 -14.46 -2.17 -10.31
CA GLN A 119 -14.89 -0.79 -10.09
C GLN A 119 -15.21 -0.51 -8.61
N ASN A 120 -15.76 -1.49 -7.88
CA ASN A 120 -16.00 -1.40 -6.45
C ASN A 120 -15.00 -2.29 -5.71
N ILE A 121 -14.35 -1.76 -4.69
CA ILE A 121 -13.26 -2.43 -3.97
C ILE A 121 -13.49 -2.31 -2.46
N ASN A 122 -12.68 -3.03 -1.67
CA ASN A 122 -12.81 -3.00 -0.22
C ASN A 122 -11.64 -2.32 0.50
N ALA A 123 -10.59 -1.90 -0.19
CA ALA A 123 -9.44 -1.26 0.42
C ALA A 123 -9.15 0.08 -0.27
N CYS A 124 -8.58 1.04 0.45
CA CYS A 124 -8.09 2.28 -0.14
C CYS A 124 -6.56 2.32 -0.21
N ILE A 125 -6.04 3.16 -1.10
CA ILE A 125 -4.62 3.44 -1.21
C ILE A 125 -4.43 4.90 -0.79
N ALA A 126 -3.90 5.12 0.42
CA ALA A 126 -3.89 6.46 1.01
C ALA A 126 -3.06 7.50 0.22
N SER A 127 -2.12 7.07 -0.63
CA SER A 127 -1.37 7.96 -1.53
C SER A 127 -2.21 8.56 -2.66
N ASN A 128 -3.40 8.01 -2.93
CA ASN A 128 -4.35 8.50 -3.92
C ASN A 128 -5.78 8.10 -3.53
N PHE A 129 -6.32 8.77 -2.52
CA PHE A 129 -7.62 8.42 -1.95
C PHE A 129 -8.41 9.66 -1.56
N ALA A 130 -9.72 9.63 -1.77
CA ALA A 130 -10.64 10.59 -1.19
C ALA A 130 -11.81 9.88 -0.51
N CYS A 131 -12.37 10.50 0.53
CA CYS A 131 -13.58 10.03 1.19
C CYS A 131 -14.41 11.18 1.74
N ARG A 132 -15.68 10.91 2.04
CA ARG A 132 -16.54 11.86 2.75
C ARG A 132 -16.02 12.02 4.18
N LYS A 133 -15.83 13.26 4.61
CA LYS A 133 -15.33 13.59 5.96
C LYS A 133 -16.22 12.97 7.05
N VAL A 134 -17.53 13.01 6.88
CA VAL A 134 -18.48 12.44 7.84
C VAL A 134 -18.23 10.93 8.07
N LEU A 135 -18.00 10.16 7.01
CA LEU A 135 -17.71 8.72 7.13
C LEU A 135 -16.34 8.49 7.76
N PHE A 136 -15.35 9.34 7.45
CA PHE A 136 -14.04 9.28 8.09
C PHE A 136 -14.13 9.48 9.61
N GLU A 137 -14.88 10.48 10.05
CA GLU A 137 -15.12 10.78 11.47
C GLU A 137 -15.92 9.67 12.16
N GLU A 138 -16.98 9.16 11.54
CA GLU A 138 -17.79 8.08 12.11
C GLU A 138 -17.06 6.73 12.22
N ILE A 139 -16.07 6.48 11.37
CA ILE A 139 -15.19 5.31 11.45
C ILE A 139 -14.10 5.51 12.52
N GLY A 140 -13.75 6.76 12.82
CA GLY A 140 -12.69 7.12 13.76
C GLY A 140 -11.30 7.27 13.12
N GLY A 141 -11.25 7.50 11.81
CA GLY A 141 -10.02 7.73 11.04
C GLY A 141 -9.10 6.51 10.91
N PHE A 142 -7.84 6.75 10.55
CA PHE A 142 -6.82 5.72 10.40
C PHE A 142 -6.36 5.19 11.76
N LEU A 143 -6.13 3.88 11.87
CA LEU A 143 -5.59 3.31 13.10
C LEU A 143 -4.12 3.74 13.33
N PRO A 144 -3.68 3.91 14.58
CA PRO A 144 -2.37 4.50 14.94
C PRO A 144 -1.16 3.58 14.69
N GLN A 145 -1.35 2.52 13.90
CA GLN A 145 -0.27 1.63 13.50
C GLN A 145 0.53 2.21 12.34
N TYR A 146 1.80 1.81 12.25
CA TYR A 146 2.71 2.35 11.23
C TYR A 146 2.42 1.84 9.80
N ARG A 147 1.74 0.70 9.64
CA ARG A 147 1.46 0.08 8.32
C ARG A 147 0.09 -0.59 8.28
N GLY A 148 -0.56 -0.52 7.12
CA GLY A 148 -1.85 -1.16 6.84
C GLY A 148 -3.04 -0.42 7.44
N GLU A 149 -2.82 0.78 7.97
CA GLU A 149 -3.83 1.68 8.49
C GLU A 149 -4.85 2.07 7.42
N ASP A 150 -4.37 2.27 6.18
CA ASP A 150 -5.19 2.57 5.01
C ASP A 150 -6.08 1.39 4.61
N THR A 151 -5.51 0.19 4.60
CA THR A 151 -6.21 -1.05 4.26
C THR A 151 -7.34 -1.31 5.26
N GLN A 152 -7.08 -1.15 6.55
CA GLN A 152 -8.11 -1.32 7.58
C GLN A 152 -9.17 -0.23 7.55
N PHE A 153 -8.79 1.03 7.32
CA PHE A 153 -9.76 2.10 7.12
C PHE A 153 -10.66 1.80 5.90
N GLY A 154 -10.06 1.39 4.79
CA GLY A 154 -10.79 0.97 3.60
C GLY A 154 -11.77 -0.18 3.88
N PHE A 155 -11.35 -1.18 4.65
CA PHE A 155 -12.23 -2.27 5.07
C PHE A 155 -13.45 -1.78 5.83
N ALA A 156 -13.26 -0.91 6.82
CA ALA A 156 -14.35 -0.33 7.61
C ALA A 156 -15.24 0.59 6.76
N LEU A 157 -14.67 1.37 5.84
CA LEU A 157 -15.42 2.25 4.94
C LEU A 157 -16.28 1.44 3.97
N SER A 158 -15.74 0.34 3.43
CA SER A 158 -16.46 -0.51 2.47
C SER A 158 -17.69 -1.21 3.06
N GLU A 159 -17.79 -1.30 4.39
CA GLU A 159 -18.97 -1.82 5.09
C GLU A 159 -20.09 -0.79 5.21
N ARG A 160 -19.78 0.50 5.02
CA ARG A 160 -20.73 1.62 5.15
C ARG A 160 -21.12 2.23 3.82
N ALA A 161 -20.23 2.24 2.85
CA ALA A 161 -20.44 2.88 1.55
C ALA A 161 -19.55 2.27 0.45
N LYS A 162 -19.87 2.54 -0.81
CA LYS A 162 -19.04 2.08 -1.94
C LYS A 162 -17.70 2.81 -1.96
N ILE A 163 -16.65 2.06 -2.30
CA ILE A 163 -15.33 2.62 -2.62
C ILE A 163 -15.07 2.38 -4.11
N LEU A 164 -14.99 3.45 -4.89
CA LEU A 164 -14.77 3.35 -6.33
C LEU A 164 -13.28 3.34 -6.69
N TRP A 165 -12.88 2.41 -7.55
CA TRP A 165 -11.58 2.39 -8.21
C TRP A 165 -11.64 3.20 -9.52
N ASP A 166 -11.06 4.39 -9.53
CA ASP A 166 -10.95 5.23 -10.72
C ASP A 166 -9.63 4.95 -11.46
N ARG A 167 -9.72 4.20 -12.57
CA ARG A 167 -8.58 3.87 -13.43
C ARG A 167 -7.99 5.10 -14.14
N SER A 168 -8.75 6.16 -14.30
CA SER A 168 -8.33 7.38 -15.00
C SER A 168 -7.61 8.39 -14.11
N ASN A 169 -7.62 8.14 -12.79
CA ASN A 169 -7.08 9.03 -11.78
C ASN A 169 -5.94 8.36 -11.02
N GLY A 170 -4.73 8.41 -11.56
CA GLY A 170 -3.54 7.90 -10.89
C GLY A 170 -2.56 9.01 -10.48
N VAL A 171 -1.69 8.69 -9.52
CA VAL A 171 -0.60 9.58 -9.09
C VAL A 171 0.75 9.06 -9.59
N PHE A 172 1.72 9.96 -9.75
CA PHE A 172 3.11 9.62 -10.05
C PHE A 172 3.86 9.45 -8.75
N HIS A 173 4.56 8.34 -8.56
CA HIS A 173 5.20 8.03 -7.27
C HIS A 173 6.73 8.02 -7.40
N HIS A 174 7.43 8.56 -6.40
CA HIS A 174 8.87 8.42 -6.26
C HIS A 174 9.20 7.15 -5.45
N PHE A 175 9.59 6.08 -6.12
CA PHE A 175 9.84 4.78 -5.51
C PHE A 175 11.23 4.67 -4.87
N ARG A 176 11.39 3.71 -3.95
CA ARG A 176 12.68 3.45 -3.28
C ARG A 176 13.74 2.99 -4.29
N LYS A 177 14.96 3.53 -4.15
CA LYS A 177 16.11 3.23 -5.03
C LYS A 177 16.98 2.09 -4.52
N GLN A 178 17.01 1.91 -3.20
CA GLN A 178 17.91 0.98 -2.53
C GLN A 178 17.19 -0.32 -2.12
N VAL A 179 17.85 -1.45 -2.36
CA VAL A 179 17.30 -2.79 -2.12
C VAL A 179 17.05 -3.05 -0.63
N ILE A 180 17.98 -2.68 0.26
CA ILE A 180 17.85 -2.96 1.70
C ILE A 180 16.64 -2.21 2.32
N PRO A 181 16.48 -0.87 2.14
CA PRO A 181 15.28 -0.18 2.61
C PRO A 181 13.98 -0.73 2.00
N TYR A 182 14.00 -1.12 0.72
CA TYR A 182 12.85 -1.77 0.09
C TYR A 182 12.52 -3.11 0.75
N PHE A 183 13.52 -3.96 0.99
CA PHE A 183 13.37 -5.26 1.63
C PHE A 183 12.77 -5.12 3.03
N MET A 184 13.31 -4.22 3.86
CA MET A 184 12.78 -3.95 5.21
C MET A 184 11.34 -3.41 5.16
N ASN A 185 11.04 -2.56 4.19
CA ASN A 185 9.69 -2.06 3.95
C ASN A 185 8.72 -3.20 3.58
N GLN A 186 9.14 -4.16 2.75
CA GLN A 186 8.33 -5.33 2.41
C GLN A 186 8.10 -6.26 3.60
N ILE A 187 9.10 -6.44 4.48
CA ILE A 187 8.93 -7.16 5.76
C ILE A 187 7.81 -6.50 6.59
N SER A 188 7.87 -5.17 6.77
CA SER A 188 6.86 -4.45 7.54
C SER A 188 5.46 -4.54 6.93
N TRP A 189 5.33 -4.51 5.60
CA TRP A 189 4.05 -4.72 4.91
C TRP A 189 3.50 -6.13 5.15
N ALA A 190 4.34 -7.16 4.99
CA ALA A 190 3.93 -8.54 5.23
C ALA A 190 3.48 -8.76 6.70
N GLU A 191 4.20 -8.19 7.66
CA GLU A 191 3.80 -8.21 9.07
C GLU A 191 2.43 -7.57 9.30
N ALA A 192 2.21 -6.39 8.70
CA ALA A 192 0.95 -5.66 8.84
C ALA A 192 -0.22 -6.45 8.27
N VAL A 193 -0.05 -7.02 7.07
CA VAL A 193 -1.08 -7.83 6.41
C VAL A 193 -1.45 -9.05 7.26
N VAL A 194 -0.47 -9.77 7.81
CA VAL A 194 -0.74 -10.91 8.70
C VAL A 194 -1.47 -10.47 9.97
N LYS A 195 -1.05 -9.38 10.60
CA LYS A 195 -1.74 -8.82 11.78
C LYS A 195 -3.19 -8.46 11.47
N ILE A 196 -3.47 -7.86 10.32
CA ILE A 196 -4.84 -7.56 9.87
C ILE A 196 -5.67 -8.84 9.81
N PHE A 197 -5.20 -9.89 9.11
CA PHE A 197 -5.94 -11.15 9.01
C PHE A 197 -6.14 -11.86 10.37
N LEU A 198 -5.17 -11.74 11.29
CA LEU A 198 -5.29 -12.32 12.64
C LEU A 198 -6.25 -11.55 13.55
N THR A 199 -6.42 -10.25 13.32
CA THR A 199 -7.25 -9.38 14.17
C THR A 199 -8.65 -9.14 13.63
N ASP A 200 -8.81 -9.24 12.31
CA ASP A 200 -10.07 -9.03 11.60
C ASP A 200 -10.29 -10.14 10.58
N SER A 201 -11.05 -11.16 10.97
CA SER A 201 -11.41 -12.26 10.07
C SER A 201 -12.31 -11.82 8.91
N SER A 202 -13.00 -10.67 9.01
CA SER A 202 -13.81 -10.14 7.91
C SER A 202 -12.95 -9.68 6.73
N ALA A 203 -11.66 -9.43 6.95
CA ALA A 203 -10.69 -9.10 5.91
C ALA A 203 -10.48 -10.24 4.90
N ILE A 204 -10.80 -11.49 5.28
CA ILE A 204 -10.62 -12.65 4.41
C ILE A 204 -11.58 -12.54 3.22
N GLY A 205 -11.02 -12.53 2.01
CA GLY A 205 -11.79 -12.43 0.76
C GLY A 205 -12.10 -11.00 0.31
N LYS A 206 -11.76 -9.97 1.11
CA LYS A 206 -11.86 -8.56 0.68
C LYS A 206 -10.92 -8.30 -0.49
N GLN A 207 -11.39 -7.53 -1.46
CA GLN A 207 -10.64 -7.21 -2.67
C GLN A 207 -9.61 -6.12 -2.36
N CYS A 208 -8.35 -6.54 -2.28
CA CYS A 208 -7.19 -5.69 -2.09
C CYS A 208 -6.24 -5.75 -3.29
N THR A 209 -5.27 -4.87 -3.30
CA THR A 209 -4.14 -4.90 -4.25
C THR A 209 -3.27 -6.16 -4.11
N TRP A 210 -3.42 -6.94 -3.03
CA TRP A 210 -2.74 -8.21 -2.82
C TRP A 210 -3.71 -9.38 -3.10
N ARG A 211 -3.37 -10.29 -4.02
CA ARG A 211 -4.20 -11.49 -4.32
C ARG A 211 -3.75 -12.70 -3.51
N ASN A 212 -4.63 -13.23 -2.67
CA ASN A 212 -4.30 -14.27 -1.69
C ASN A 212 -3.79 -15.59 -2.29
N HIS A 213 -4.36 -16.07 -3.40
CA HIS A 213 -3.99 -17.38 -3.98
C HIS A 213 -2.64 -17.34 -4.71
N GLU A 214 -2.32 -16.21 -5.35
CA GLU A 214 -1.03 -16.05 -6.01
C GLU A 214 0.08 -16.06 -4.96
N ILE A 215 -0.09 -15.38 -3.82
CA ILE A 215 0.95 -15.25 -2.79
C ILE A 215 1.44 -16.62 -2.29
N ILE A 216 0.56 -17.58 -2.00
CA ILE A 216 0.96 -18.88 -1.42
C ILE A 216 1.91 -19.65 -2.36
N THR A 217 1.56 -19.79 -3.64
CA THR A 217 2.40 -20.48 -4.62
C THR A 217 3.76 -19.81 -4.76
N HIS A 218 3.79 -18.47 -4.76
CA HIS A 218 5.03 -17.70 -4.86
C HIS A 218 5.93 -17.89 -3.65
N LEU A 219 5.36 -17.89 -2.44
CA LEU A 219 6.12 -18.11 -1.20
C LEU A 219 6.67 -19.54 -1.12
N PHE A 220 5.87 -20.54 -1.50
CA PHE A 220 6.30 -21.94 -1.54
C PHE A 220 7.48 -22.15 -2.49
N LEU A 221 7.39 -21.66 -3.73
CA LEU A 221 8.48 -21.74 -4.69
C LEU A 221 9.72 -20.96 -4.22
N THR A 222 9.54 -19.83 -3.54
CA THR A 222 10.64 -19.05 -2.96
C THR A 222 11.39 -19.88 -1.90
N ILE A 223 10.68 -20.60 -1.03
CA ILE A 223 11.28 -21.51 -0.04
C ILE A 223 12.09 -22.61 -0.73
N LEU A 224 11.53 -23.26 -1.75
CA LEU A 224 12.21 -24.34 -2.49
C LEU A 224 13.48 -23.85 -3.19
N ILE A 225 13.44 -22.67 -3.81
CA ILE A 225 14.61 -22.04 -4.44
C ILE A 225 15.70 -21.80 -3.41
N TRP A 226 15.38 -21.21 -2.25
CA TRP A 226 16.36 -20.98 -1.19
C TRP A 226 16.91 -22.27 -0.59
N ALA A 227 16.06 -23.28 -0.36
CA ALA A 227 16.49 -24.58 0.15
C ALA A 227 17.49 -25.24 -0.82
N CYS A 228 17.19 -25.27 -2.12
CA CYS A 228 18.13 -25.77 -3.12
C CYS A 228 19.41 -24.94 -3.21
N LEU A 229 19.32 -23.60 -3.13
CA LEU A 229 20.49 -22.74 -3.22
C LEU A 229 21.46 -22.92 -2.05
N ILE A 230 20.93 -23.10 -0.82
CA ILE A 230 21.72 -23.37 0.38
C ILE A 230 22.37 -24.75 0.27
N GLU A 231 21.58 -25.79 -0.01
CA GLU A 231 22.06 -27.18 0.03
C GLU A 231 22.93 -27.56 -1.19
N ALA A 232 22.83 -26.84 -2.33
CA ALA A 232 23.60 -27.14 -3.54
C ALA A 232 25.12 -27.05 -3.33
N ALA A 233 25.58 -26.33 -2.30
CA ALA A 233 26.99 -26.29 -1.93
C ALA A 233 27.52 -27.65 -1.44
N TRP A 234 26.66 -28.48 -0.85
CA TRP A 234 26.99 -29.82 -0.36
C TRP A 234 26.51 -30.94 -1.29
N TYR A 235 25.44 -30.69 -2.06
CA TYR A 235 24.82 -31.67 -2.94
C TYR A 235 24.65 -31.11 -4.36
N PRO A 236 25.65 -31.21 -5.25
CA PRO A 236 25.61 -30.62 -6.59
C PRO A 236 24.44 -31.10 -7.47
N ALA A 237 23.87 -32.28 -7.20
CA ALA A 237 22.66 -32.75 -7.89
C ALA A 237 21.46 -31.79 -7.71
N LEU A 238 21.45 -30.97 -6.66
CA LEU A 238 20.40 -29.98 -6.40
C LEU A 238 20.44 -28.78 -7.35
N TYR A 239 21.50 -28.58 -8.15
CA TYR A 239 21.48 -27.57 -9.22
C TYR A 239 20.40 -27.86 -10.27
N GLY A 240 20.11 -29.13 -10.55
CA GLY A 240 19.01 -29.52 -11.43
C GLY A 240 17.65 -29.14 -10.84
N ALA A 241 17.45 -29.41 -9.54
CA ALA A 241 16.23 -29.03 -8.85
C ALA A 241 16.07 -27.51 -8.76
N LEU A 242 17.15 -26.78 -8.48
CA LEU A 242 17.17 -25.31 -8.48
C LEU A 242 16.73 -24.76 -9.84
N PHE A 243 17.28 -25.27 -10.94
CA PHE A 243 16.87 -24.88 -12.28
C PHE A 243 15.38 -25.13 -12.53
N VAL A 244 14.89 -26.32 -12.17
CA VAL A 244 13.46 -26.68 -12.31
C VAL A 244 12.57 -25.73 -11.51
N PHE A 245 12.88 -25.46 -10.24
CA PHE A 245 12.07 -24.56 -9.43
C PHE A 245 12.14 -23.10 -9.89
N THR A 246 13.30 -22.61 -10.32
CA THR A 246 13.41 -21.28 -10.94
C THR A 246 12.64 -21.20 -12.25
N PHE A 247 12.66 -22.25 -13.08
CA PHE A 247 11.88 -22.31 -14.32
C PHE A 247 10.38 -22.31 -14.04
N ILE A 248 9.90 -23.13 -13.10
CA ILE A 248 8.50 -23.12 -12.66
C ILE A 248 8.12 -21.75 -12.10
N TYR A 249 9.00 -21.12 -11.31
CA TYR A 249 8.78 -19.77 -10.78
C TYR A 249 8.64 -18.72 -11.88
N ALA A 250 9.43 -18.81 -12.95
CA ALA A 250 9.29 -17.98 -14.14
C ALA A 250 7.98 -18.26 -14.90
N LEU A 251 7.58 -19.53 -15.03
CA LEU A 251 6.31 -19.90 -15.67
C LEU A 251 5.09 -19.37 -14.92
N VAL A 252 5.06 -19.50 -13.59
CA VAL A 252 4.00 -18.93 -12.75
C VAL A 252 3.92 -17.40 -12.91
N ASN A 253 5.05 -16.75 -13.19
CA ASN A 253 5.15 -15.31 -13.39
C ASN A 253 5.17 -14.88 -14.86
N ILE A 254 4.86 -15.77 -15.81
CA ILE A 254 4.96 -15.46 -17.24
C ILE A 254 4.07 -14.28 -17.64
N ASN A 255 2.89 -14.16 -17.03
CA ASN A 255 1.98 -13.04 -17.28
C ASN A 255 2.58 -11.70 -16.83
N PHE A 256 3.30 -11.68 -15.71
CA PHE A 256 4.02 -10.49 -15.25
C PHE A 256 5.18 -10.15 -16.19
N ILE A 257 5.95 -11.16 -16.58
CA ILE A 257 7.07 -11.00 -17.51
C ILE A 257 6.60 -10.43 -18.86
N ILE A 258 5.53 -11.00 -19.43
CA ILE A 258 4.92 -10.54 -20.68
C ILE A 258 4.33 -9.14 -20.52
N PHE A 259 3.66 -8.84 -19.40
CA PHE A 259 3.11 -7.52 -19.14
C PHE A 259 4.20 -6.44 -19.20
N VAL A 260 5.29 -6.62 -18.46
CA VAL A 260 6.41 -5.67 -18.47
C VAL A 260 7.07 -5.60 -19.84
N ALA A 261 7.21 -6.74 -20.52
CA ALA A 261 7.82 -6.77 -21.85
C ALA A 261 6.99 -6.03 -22.92
N ARG A 262 5.67 -5.92 -22.73
CA ARG A 262 4.76 -5.15 -23.61
C ARG A 262 4.82 -3.65 -23.34
N GLU A 263 4.93 -3.26 -22.08
CA GLU A 263 4.98 -1.85 -21.67
C GLU A 263 6.38 -1.24 -21.89
N GLU A 264 7.43 -2.05 -21.77
CA GLU A 264 8.83 -1.65 -21.94
C GLU A 264 9.49 -2.53 -23.01
N CYS A 265 10.35 -3.46 -22.61
CA CYS A 265 10.90 -4.51 -23.45
C CYS A 265 11.29 -5.73 -22.62
N ILE A 266 11.53 -6.86 -23.29
CA ILE A 266 11.90 -8.12 -22.62
C ILE A 266 13.17 -7.99 -21.77
N PHE A 267 14.14 -7.16 -22.17
CA PHE A 267 15.37 -6.96 -21.41
C PHE A 267 15.13 -6.29 -20.06
N ILE A 268 14.21 -5.31 -19.99
CA ILE A 268 13.82 -4.68 -18.72
C ILE A 268 13.09 -5.70 -17.85
N SER A 269 12.15 -6.44 -18.44
CA SER A 269 11.40 -7.49 -17.74
C SER A 269 12.33 -8.53 -17.07
N LEU A 270 13.32 -9.04 -17.80
CA LEU A 270 14.32 -9.98 -17.27
C LEU A 270 15.21 -9.35 -16.19
N LYS A 271 15.58 -8.06 -16.32
CA LYS A 271 16.40 -7.36 -15.32
C LYS A 271 15.68 -7.10 -14.01
N ILE A 272 14.37 -6.83 -14.04
CA ILE A 272 13.59 -6.58 -12.82
C ILE A 272 13.08 -7.88 -12.17
N PHE A 273 13.01 -8.98 -12.92
CA PHE A 273 12.49 -10.26 -12.43
C PHE A 273 13.13 -10.76 -11.11
N PRO A 274 14.46 -10.66 -10.90
CA PRO A 274 15.06 -11.05 -9.63
C PRO A 274 14.51 -10.29 -8.41
N PHE A 275 14.03 -9.05 -8.57
CA PHE A 275 13.44 -8.30 -7.47
C PHE A 275 12.11 -8.90 -6.99
N LEU A 276 11.44 -9.70 -7.81
CA LEU A 276 10.25 -10.46 -7.39
C LEU A 276 10.61 -11.50 -6.33
N LEU A 277 11.74 -12.20 -6.53
CA LEU A 277 12.26 -13.15 -5.54
C LEU A 277 12.69 -12.41 -4.26
N VAL A 278 13.33 -11.25 -4.38
CA VAL A 278 13.70 -10.39 -3.24
C VAL A 278 12.46 -9.97 -2.44
N ARG A 279 11.41 -9.48 -3.11
CA ARG A 279 10.14 -9.11 -2.47
C ARG A 279 9.51 -10.30 -1.76
N ASN A 280 9.39 -11.45 -2.42
CA ASN A 280 8.77 -12.63 -1.83
C ASN A 280 9.57 -13.16 -0.64
N THR A 281 10.90 -13.08 -0.70
CA THR A 281 11.78 -13.42 0.42
C THR A 281 11.52 -12.50 1.60
N ALA A 282 11.41 -11.19 1.39
CA ALA A 282 11.03 -10.24 2.45
C ALA A 282 9.67 -10.59 3.07
N TRP A 283 8.70 -11.01 2.25
CA TRP A 283 7.40 -11.44 2.74
C TRP A 283 7.46 -12.69 3.61
N LEU A 284 8.32 -13.67 3.28
CA LEU A 284 8.55 -14.84 4.15
C LEU A 284 9.03 -14.42 5.55
N PHE A 285 10.02 -13.51 5.61
CA PHE A 285 10.52 -12.99 6.88
C PHE A 285 9.45 -12.23 7.68
N GLY A 286 8.67 -11.37 7.02
CA GLY A 286 7.60 -10.63 7.68
C GLY A 286 6.46 -11.51 8.19
N ILE A 287 6.06 -12.52 7.41
CA ILE A 287 5.05 -13.51 7.84
C ILE A 287 5.57 -14.29 9.05
N ALA A 288 6.79 -14.81 9.00
CA ALA A 288 7.40 -15.56 10.10
C ALA A 288 7.49 -14.70 11.38
N LYS A 289 7.92 -13.45 11.26
CA LYS A 289 8.00 -12.50 12.39
C LYS A 289 6.62 -12.21 12.98
N ALA A 290 5.58 -12.02 12.16
CA ALA A 290 4.23 -11.79 12.66
C ALA A 290 3.63 -13.00 13.37
N ILE A 291 3.82 -14.21 12.82
CA ILE A 291 3.37 -15.46 13.46
C ILE A 291 4.09 -15.66 14.80
N LEU A 292 5.41 -15.47 14.83
CA LEU A 292 6.19 -15.60 16.07
C LEU A 292 5.70 -14.62 17.14
N ALA A 293 5.48 -13.35 16.78
CA ALA A 293 4.95 -12.34 17.69
C ALA A 293 3.56 -12.74 18.24
N TYR A 294 2.69 -13.29 17.40
CA TYR A 294 1.36 -13.76 17.80
C TYR A 294 1.42 -14.95 18.77
N VAL A 295 2.30 -15.93 18.50
CA VAL A 295 2.49 -17.11 19.36
C VAL A 295 3.10 -16.74 20.71
N VAL A 296 4.08 -15.81 20.73
CA VAL A 296 4.79 -15.41 21.96
C VAL A 296 3.98 -14.45 22.82
N GLN A 297 3.12 -13.59 22.24
CA GLN A 297 2.29 -12.65 22.98
C GLN A 297 0.80 -12.69 22.54
N PRO A 298 0.04 -13.75 22.88
CA PRO A 298 -1.35 -13.89 22.43
C PRO A 298 -2.29 -12.78 22.94
N ARG A 299 -1.95 -12.15 24.08
CA ARG A 299 -2.89 -11.36 24.89
C ARG A 299 -3.19 -9.94 24.38
N LEU A 300 -2.50 -9.42 23.36
CA LEU A 300 -2.73 -8.06 22.86
C LEU A 300 -3.78 -7.97 21.72
N THR A 301 -4.17 -9.10 21.12
CA THR A 301 -5.10 -9.10 19.97
C THR A 301 -6.57 -9.33 20.35
N THR A 302 -6.84 -9.89 21.54
CA THR A 302 -8.20 -10.24 21.99
C THR A 302 -8.89 -9.18 22.84
N GLY A 303 -8.21 -8.08 23.20
CA GLY A 303 -8.74 -7.04 24.11
C GLY A 303 -9.99 -6.32 23.58
N ARG A 304 -10.07 -6.05 22.28
CA ARG A 304 -11.19 -5.28 21.70
C ARG A 304 -12.52 -6.05 21.62
N LYS A 305 -12.52 -7.38 21.53
CA LYS A 305 -13.77 -8.16 21.51
C LYS A 305 -14.49 -8.17 22.87
N ARG A 306 -13.78 -7.94 23.99
CA ARG A 306 -14.35 -7.95 25.35
C ARG A 306 -14.87 -6.59 25.81
N GLU A 307 -14.40 -5.48 25.24
CA GLU A 307 -14.90 -4.14 25.60
C GLU A 307 -16.21 -3.81 24.87
N ALA A 308 -16.36 -4.23 23.60
CA ALA A 308 -17.60 -4.03 22.85
C ALA A 308 -18.81 -4.81 23.40
N THR A 309 -18.58 -5.85 24.21
CA THR A 309 -19.65 -6.62 24.87
C THR A 309 -19.98 -6.13 26.29
N ARG A 310 -19.19 -5.21 26.85
CA ARG A 310 -19.44 -4.62 28.18
C ARG A 310 -20.07 -3.23 28.15
N SER A 311 -20.10 -2.57 26.99
CA SER A 311 -20.81 -1.30 26.80
C SER A 311 -22.27 -1.46 26.34
N SER A 312 -22.75 -2.70 26.20
CA SER A 312 -24.12 -3.04 25.79
C SER A 312 -24.89 -3.84 26.86
N SER A 313 -24.47 -3.77 28.12
CA SER A 313 -25.12 -4.41 29.27
C SER A 313 -25.41 -3.42 30.37
#